data_AF-A0A1Z9GYP9-F1
#
_entry.id   AF-A0A1Z9GYP9-F1
#
_cell.length_a   1.000
_cell.length_b   1.000
_cell.length_c   1.000
_cell.angle_alpha   90.00
_cell.angle_beta   90.00
_cell.angle_gamma   90.00
#
_symmetry.space_group_name_H-M   'P 1'
#
loop_
_entity.id
_entity.type
_entity.pdbx_description
1 polymer ?
#
loop_
_entity_poly.entity_id
_entity_poly.type
_entity_poly.pdbx_seq_one_letter_code
_entity_poly.pdbx_strand_id
1 'polypeptide(L)'
;MGRPIRKDRMVSGSSDFGADNEGKIGVTAYRTFGGSKVDSATAYIVAQRSSKNFKLHLDDSTEVVMNLKAVAPGSLANDSSTGLGEFMVQGILDDSTVVYISKFHNNTVQYVTAGGATGSGPYVRNAEGTDEGQVSGKVNINVL
;
A
#
# COMPACT_ATOMS: atom_id res chain seq x y z
N MET A 1 8.41 -15.77 -11.38
CA MET A 1 7.44 -14.79 -10.82
C MET A 1 6.46 -15.53 -9.93
N GLY A 2 6.29 -15.09 -8.68
CA GLY A 2 5.27 -15.66 -7.78
C GLY A 2 3.86 -15.26 -8.21
N ARG A 3 2.84 -16.02 -7.80
CA ARG A 3 1.45 -15.73 -8.16
C ARG A 3 1.06 -14.32 -7.68
N PRO A 4 0.43 -13.48 -8.54
CA PRO A 4 -0.11 -12.20 -8.12
C PRO A 4 -1.07 -12.37 -6.95
N ILE A 5 -1.19 -11.33 -6.11
CA ILE A 5 -2.15 -11.36 -5.02
C ILE A 5 -3.56 -11.42 -5.59
N ARG A 6 -4.43 -12.20 -4.93
CA ARG A 6 -5.80 -12.37 -5.40
C ARG A 6 -6.58 -11.05 -5.28
N LYS A 7 -7.51 -10.79 -6.20
CA LYS A 7 -8.29 -9.54 -6.25
C LYS A 7 -9.11 -9.31 -4.97
N ASP A 8 -9.64 -10.37 -4.38
CA ASP A 8 -10.37 -10.35 -3.09
C ASP A 8 -9.52 -9.90 -1.89
N ARG A 9 -8.19 -9.94 -2.04
CA ARG A 9 -7.23 -9.44 -1.04
C ARG A 9 -6.89 -7.96 -1.23
N MET A 10 -7.23 -7.37 -2.38
CA MET A 10 -7.04 -5.95 -2.67
C MET A 10 -8.29 -5.13 -2.42
N VAL A 11 -9.47 -5.73 -2.63
CA VAL A 11 -10.79 -5.10 -2.52
C VAL A 11 -11.71 -6.06 -1.77
N SER A 12 -12.41 -5.60 -0.73
CA SER A 12 -13.51 -6.37 -0.13
C SER A 12 -14.83 -5.63 -0.34
N GLY A 13 -15.62 -6.07 -1.31
CA GLY A 13 -16.90 -5.46 -1.65
C GLY A 13 -17.35 -5.83 -3.06
N SER A 14 -18.65 -5.96 -3.27
CA SER A 14 -19.27 -6.36 -4.53
C SER A 14 -19.68 -5.16 -5.39
N SER A 15 -18.73 -4.43 -5.94
CA SER A 15 -18.85 -3.64 -7.20
C SER A 15 -17.57 -2.81 -7.34
N ASP A 16 -16.81 -2.97 -8.43
CA ASP A 16 -17.00 -2.21 -9.67
C ASP A 16 -17.06 -0.69 -9.44
N PHE A 17 -16.08 0.00 -10.02
CA PHE A 17 -15.98 1.44 -10.26
C PHE A 17 -16.93 2.37 -9.48
N GLY A 18 -16.35 3.18 -8.59
CA GLY A 18 -16.83 4.56 -8.39
C GLY A 18 -17.79 4.88 -7.25
N ALA A 19 -17.99 4.03 -6.23
CA ALA A 19 -18.81 4.45 -5.09
C ALA A 19 -18.24 4.07 -3.72
N ASP A 20 -17.82 2.82 -3.50
CA ASP A 20 -17.36 2.40 -2.18
C ASP A 20 -15.85 2.19 -2.17
N ASN A 21 -15.14 3.01 -1.40
CA ASN A 21 -13.71 2.82 -1.12
C ASN A 21 -13.47 1.75 -0.04
N GLU A 22 -14.54 1.35 0.64
CA GLU A 22 -14.53 0.42 1.75
C GLU A 22 -13.77 -0.88 1.42
N GLY A 23 -12.75 -1.20 2.22
CA GLY A 23 -12.01 -2.45 2.13
C GLY A 23 -10.91 -2.52 1.07
N LYS A 24 -10.62 -1.39 0.41
CA LYS A 24 -9.51 -1.30 -0.55
C LYS A 24 -8.20 -0.97 0.17
N ILE A 25 -7.10 -1.64 -0.18
CA ILE A 25 -5.78 -1.32 0.40
C ILE A 25 -5.42 0.13 0.08
N GLY A 26 -5.36 0.95 1.12
CA GLY A 26 -5.05 2.38 1.03
C GLY A 26 -3.59 2.63 0.70
N VAL A 27 -3.34 3.63 -0.13
CA VAL A 27 -2.01 4.15 -0.41
C VAL A 27 -1.78 5.35 0.50
N THR A 28 -0.81 5.22 1.40
CA THR A 28 -0.52 6.27 2.40
C THR A 28 0.09 7.51 1.76
N ALA A 29 0.99 7.33 0.80
CA ALA A 29 1.60 8.42 0.06
C ALA A 29 2.06 7.96 -1.32
N TYR A 30 2.03 8.88 -2.28
CA TYR A 30 2.53 8.67 -3.62
C TYR A 30 3.24 9.91 -4.16
N ARG A 31 4.08 9.70 -5.18
CA ARG A 31 4.75 10.75 -5.93
C ARG A 31 4.80 10.34 -7.39
N THR A 32 4.14 11.10 -8.26
CA THR A 32 4.17 10.85 -9.70
C THR A 32 5.56 11.15 -10.26
N PHE A 33 5.90 10.55 -11.40
CA PHE A 33 7.17 10.82 -12.07
C PHE A 33 7.23 12.30 -12.48
N GLY A 34 8.29 13.00 -12.09
CA GLY A 34 8.44 14.45 -12.23
C GLY A 34 7.53 15.29 -11.32
N GLY A 35 6.72 14.66 -10.46
CA GLY A 35 5.70 15.33 -9.65
C GLY A 35 6.07 15.59 -8.20
N SER A 36 5.13 16.25 -7.51
CA SER A 36 5.19 16.49 -6.07
C SER A 36 4.68 15.29 -5.27
N LYS A 37 5.17 15.16 -4.03
CA LYS A 37 4.67 14.15 -3.09
C LYS A 37 3.26 14.51 -2.65
N VAL A 38 2.39 13.51 -2.58
CA VAL A 38 1.02 13.59 -2.04
C VAL A 38 0.90 12.59 -0.90
N ASP A 39 0.50 13.04 0.29
CA ASP A 39 -0.02 12.14 1.34
C ASP A 39 -1.51 11.96 1.06
N SER A 40 -1.96 10.72 0.99
CA SER A 40 -3.31 10.42 0.53
C SER A 40 -4.08 9.63 1.59
N ALA A 41 -5.35 10.01 1.74
CA ALA A 41 -6.36 9.28 2.50
C ALA A 41 -7.42 8.64 1.57
N THR A 42 -7.24 8.72 0.24
CA THR A 42 -8.27 8.30 -0.75
C THR A 42 -7.73 7.46 -1.89
N ALA A 43 -6.41 7.44 -2.12
CA ALA A 43 -5.79 6.62 -3.14
C ALA A 43 -5.73 5.16 -2.72
N TYR A 44 -5.88 4.24 -3.67
CA TYR A 44 -5.90 2.80 -3.39
C TYR A 44 -5.31 1.93 -4.49
N ILE A 45 -4.96 0.69 -4.13
CA ILE A 45 -4.46 -0.31 -5.07
C ILE A 45 -5.61 -0.94 -5.85
N VAL A 46 -5.59 -0.82 -7.18
CA VAL A 46 -6.57 -1.42 -8.10
C VAL A 46 -6.15 -2.84 -8.50
N ALA A 47 -4.89 -3.00 -8.89
CA ALA A 47 -4.38 -4.28 -9.40
C ALA A 47 -2.86 -4.39 -9.32
N GLN A 48 -2.35 -5.61 -9.14
CA GLN A 48 -0.92 -5.88 -9.21
C GLN A 48 -0.51 -6.11 -10.67
N ARG A 49 0.56 -5.45 -11.11
CA ARG A 49 1.16 -5.60 -12.44
C ARG A 49 2.46 -6.40 -12.39
N SER A 50 3.23 -6.23 -11.32
CA SER A 50 4.40 -7.05 -11.02
C SER A 50 4.60 -7.18 -9.51
N SER A 51 5.66 -7.82 -9.05
CA SER A 51 5.98 -7.89 -7.61
C SER A 51 6.15 -6.52 -6.95
N LYS A 52 6.51 -5.49 -7.73
CA LYS A 52 6.72 -4.12 -7.24
C LYS A 52 5.88 -3.07 -7.98
N ASN A 53 5.22 -3.40 -9.08
CA ASN A 53 4.44 -2.44 -9.84
C ASN A 53 2.95 -2.70 -9.65
N PHE A 54 2.20 -1.63 -9.38
CA PHE A 54 0.77 -1.69 -9.09
C PHE A 54 0.05 -0.62 -9.88
N LYS A 55 -1.14 -0.94 -10.38
CA LYS A 55 -2.09 0.04 -10.86
C LYS A 55 -2.81 0.63 -9.65
N LEU A 56 -2.76 1.94 -9.52
CA LEU A 56 -3.40 2.70 -8.45
C LEU A 56 -4.56 3.51 -9.03
N HIS A 57 -5.52 3.82 -8.17
CA HIS A 57 -6.46 4.92 -8.37
C HIS A 57 -6.00 6.07 -7.48
N LEU A 58 -5.75 7.24 -8.07
CA LEU A 58 -5.24 8.42 -7.38
C LEU A 58 -6.37 9.35 -6.93
N ASP A 59 -6.03 10.37 -6.14
CA ASP A 59 -6.98 11.34 -5.58
C ASP A 59 -7.69 12.18 -6.65
N ASP A 60 -7.06 12.35 -7.82
CA ASP A 60 -7.65 13.01 -9.00
C ASP A 60 -8.49 12.05 -9.87
N SER A 61 -8.80 10.87 -9.34
CA SER A 61 -9.52 9.78 -10.01
C SER A 61 -8.79 9.16 -11.21
N THR A 62 -7.53 9.53 -11.46
CA THR A 62 -6.75 8.90 -12.53
C THR A 62 -6.26 7.53 -12.11
N GLU A 63 -6.08 6.64 -13.10
CA GLU A 63 -5.46 5.35 -12.87
C GLU A 63 -4.09 5.25 -13.51
N VAL A 64 -3.06 5.01 -12.70
CA VAL A 64 -1.67 4.98 -13.17
C VAL A 64 -0.91 3.79 -12.58
N VAL A 65 0.12 3.32 -13.30
CA VAL A 65 1.03 2.29 -12.80
C VAL A 65 2.19 2.95 -12.06
N MET A 66 2.40 2.55 -10.80
CA MET A 66 3.44 3.09 -9.93
C MET A 66 4.27 1.97 -9.27
N ASN A 67 5.47 2.31 -8.81
CA ASN A 67 6.39 1.41 -8.14
C ASN A 67 6.22 1.48 -6.61
N LEU A 68 6.01 0.34 -5.97
CA LEU A 68 5.94 0.21 -4.51
C LEU A 68 7.34 0.34 -3.92
N LYS A 69 7.49 1.25 -2.95
CA LYS A 69 8.70 1.46 -2.16
C LYS A 69 8.41 1.34 -0.68
N ALA A 70 9.25 0.56 -0.01
CA ALA A 70 9.27 0.46 1.45
C ALA A 70 10.16 1.55 2.04
N VAL A 71 9.72 2.79 1.94
CA VAL A 71 10.41 3.98 2.45
C VAL A 71 9.40 4.90 3.12
N ALA A 72 9.90 5.82 3.94
CA ALA A 72 9.07 6.89 4.50
C ALA A 72 8.50 7.79 3.37
N PRO A 73 7.32 8.42 3.58
CA PRO A 73 6.69 9.27 2.55
C PRO A 73 7.63 10.29 1.91
N GLY A 74 8.45 10.96 2.74
CA GLY A 74 9.41 11.99 2.29
C GLY A 74 10.55 11.47 1.42
N SER A 75 10.75 10.15 1.34
CA SER A 75 11.82 9.50 0.58
C SER A 75 11.38 8.95 -0.77
N LEU A 76 10.11 9.16 -1.16
CA LEU A 76 9.64 8.78 -2.50
C LEU A 76 10.36 9.62 -3.57
N ALA A 77 10.99 8.93 -4.52
CA ALA A 77 11.70 9.57 -5.61
C ALA A 77 10.72 10.14 -6.64
N ASN A 78 11.05 11.29 -7.22
CA ASN A 78 10.34 11.85 -8.37
C ASN A 78 10.94 11.40 -9.71
N ASP A 79 12.09 10.73 -9.70
CA ASP A 79 12.93 10.43 -10.87
C ASP A 79 13.32 8.95 -10.93
N SER A 80 12.41 8.06 -10.51
CA SER A 80 12.64 6.61 -10.50
C SER A 80 13.24 6.13 -11.83
N SER A 81 14.29 5.30 -11.77
CA SER A 81 14.97 4.76 -12.96
C SER A 81 14.08 3.90 -13.87
N THR A 82 12.90 3.52 -13.37
CA THR A 82 11.87 2.81 -14.14
C THR A 82 10.99 3.71 -15.00
N GLY A 83 11.10 5.04 -14.86
CA GLY A 83 10.20 6.01 -15.50
C GLY A 83 8.78 6.04 -14.93
N LEU A 84 8.53 5.29 -13.84
CA LEU A 84 7.25 5.27 -13.12
C LEU A 84 7.33 6.17 -11.88
N GLY A 85 6.19 6.68 -11.44
CA GLY A 85 6.10 7.29 -10.11
C GLY A 85 6.19 6.24 -8.99
N GLU A 86 6.42 6.68 -7.77
CA GLU A 86 6.62 5.81 -6.60
C GLU A 86 5.52 6.01 -5.57
N PHE A 87 5.15 4.94 -4.88
CA PHE A 87 4.18 4.99 -3.79
C PHE A 87 4.60 4.09 -2.65
N MET A 88 4.00 4.30 -1.48
CA MET A 88 4.26 3.52 -0.28
C MET A 88 2.94 3.15 0.40
N VAL A 89 2.95 2.02 1.10
CA VAL A 89 1.85 1.60 1.99
C VAL A 89 2.41 1.40 3.39
N GLN A 90 1.77 2.02 4.38
CA GLN A 90 2.14 1.88 5.78
C GLN A 90 1.43 0.69 6.40
N GLY A 91 2.14 -0.04 7.25
CA GLY A 91 1.56 -0.94 8.22
C GLY A 91 2.02 -0.59 9.62
N ILE A 92 1.30 -1.09 10.63
CA ILE A 92 1.66 -0.98 12.03
C ILE A 92 1.70 -2.39 12.64
N LEU A 93 2.80 -2.72 13.32
CA LEU A 93 2.95 -3.96 14.09
C LEU A 93 2.25 -3.84 15.45
N ASP A 94 2.08 -4.95 16.14
CA ASP A 94 1.38 -5.01 17.43
C ASP A 94 2.14 -4.37 18.61
N ASP A 95 3.44 -4.13 18.44
CA ASP A 95 4.27 -3.30 19.32
C ASP A 95 4.23 -1.81 18.93
N SER A 96 3.26 -1.40 18.09
CA SER A 96 3.13 -0.06 17.52
C SER A 96 4.29 0.38 16.62
N THR A 97 5.16 -0.54 16.18
CA THR A 97 6.22 -0.21 15.23
C THR A 97 5.63 0.09 13.86
N VAL A 98 5.97 1.26 13.31
CA VAL A 98 5.66 1.63 11.93
C VAL A 98 6.54 0.86 10.95
N VAL A 99 5.91 0.28 9.93
CA VAL A 99 6.57 -0.47 8.86
C VAL A 99 6.08 -0.02 7.48
N TYR A 100 6.95 -0.15 6.49
CA TYR A 100 6.66 0.17 5.09
C TYR A 100 6.65 -1.10 4.25
N ILE A 101 5.57 -1.35 3.51
CA ILE A 101 5.40 -2.60 2.77
C ILE A 101 6.32 -2.62 1.54
N SER A 102 7.12 -3.66 1.41
CA SER A 102 8.02 -3.88 0.27
C SER A 102 7.45 -4.87 -0.75
N LYS A 103 6.57 -5.77 -0.31
CA LYS A 103 5.94 -6.77 -1.16
C LYS A 103 4.66 -7.32 -0.56
N PHE A 104 3.66 -7.52 -1.41
CA PHE A 104 2.42 -8.21 -1.06
C PHE A 104 2.42 -9.66 -1.53
N HIS A 105 1.92 -10.55 -0.67
CA HIS A 105 1.51 -11.91 -0.99
C HIS A 105 0.05 -12.11 -0.55
N ASN A 106 -0.55 -13.26 -0.87
CA ASN A 106 -1.95 -13.51 -0.53
C ASN A 106 -2.24 -13.39 0.97
N ASN A 107 -1.36 -13.95 1.81
CA ASN A 107 -1.57 -14.02 3.26
C ASN A 107 -0.52 -13.26 4.07
N THR A 108 0.59 -12.85 3.45
CA THR A 108 1.72 -12.21 4.12
C THR A 108 2.19 -10.97 3.36
N VAL A 109 2.89 -10.10 4.07
CA VAL A 109 3.63 -8.98 3.48
C VAL A 109 5.09 -9.06 3.91
N GLN A 110 5.96 -8.57 3.04
CA GLN A 110 7.31 -8.21 3.42
C GLN A 110 7.34 -6.71 3.68
N TYR A 111 8.12 -6.29 4.67
CA TYR A 111 8.17 -4.90 5.08
C TYR A 111 9.58 -4.48 5.51
N VAL A 112 9.77 -3.18 5.63
CA VAL A 112 10.95 -2.55 6.23
C VAL A 112 10.48 -1.68 7.39
N THR A 113 11.06 -1.82 8.56
CA THR A 113 10.76 -0.94 9.70
C THR A 113 11.31 0.46 9.43
N ALA A 114 10.81 1.47 10.15
CA ALA A 114 11.37 2.82 10.06
C ALA A 114 12.90 2.87 10.34
N GLY A 115 13.41 1.93 11.15
CA GLY A 115 14.84 1.75 11.42
C GLY A 115 15.62 0.99 10.35
N GLY A 116 14.99 0.58 9.24
CA GLY A 116 15.64 -0.10 8.12
C GLY A 116 15.72 -1.62 8.22
N ALA A 117 15.20 -2.23 9.30
CA ALA A 117 15.19 -3.69 9.44
C ALA A 117 14.15 -4.32 8.51
N THR A 118 14.51 -5.40 7.83
CA THR A 118 13.55 -6.14 6.98
C THR A 118 12.80 -7.19 7.80
N GLY A 119 11.53 -7.39 7.47
CA GLY A 119 10.68 -8.38 8.13
C GLY A 119 9.61 -8.93 7.20
N SER A 120 8.89 -9.95 7.68
CA SER A 120 7.75 -10.55 6.98
C SER A 120 6.76 -11.08 8.00
N GLY A 121 5.47 -10.90 7.74
CA GLY A 121 4.42 -11.38 8.64
C GLY A 121 3.07 -11.51 7.94
N PRO A 122 2.12 -12.23 8.54
CA PRO A 122 0.73 -12.17 8.09
C PRO A 122 0.20 -10.73 8.22
N TYR A 123 -0.75 -10.36 7.37
CA TYR A 123 -1.36 -9.02 7.42
C TYR A 123 -2.87 -9.10 7.58
N VAL A 124 -3.43 -8.04 8.14
CA VAL A 124 -4.86 -7.74 8.14
C VAL A 124 -5.12 -6.39 7.48
N ARG A 125 -6.35 -6.23 7.02
CA ARG A 125 -6.91 -5.02 6.46
C ARG A 125 -7.89 -4.49 7.48
N ASN A 126 -7.56 -3.37 8.12
CA ASN A 126 -8.41 -2.75 9.14
C ASN A 126 -8.90 -1.41 8.59
N ALA A 127 -10.19 -1.13 8.74
CA ALA A 127 -10.78 0.15 8.33
C ALA A 127 -10.15 1.31 9.11
N GLU A 128 -10.10 2.49 8.48
CA GLU A 128 -9.53 3.70 9.09
C GLU A 128 -10.11 3.99 10.47
N GLY A 129 -9.25 4.44 11.39
CA GLY A 129 -9.66 5.07 12.65
C GLY A 129 -9.55 4.21 13.92
N THR A 130 -9.21 2.93 13.85
CA THR A 130 -8.90 2.14 15.05
C THR A 130 -7.40 1.94 15.23
N ASP A 131 -6.72 2.99 15.70
CA ASP A 131 -5.43 2.84 16.41
C ASP A 131 -5.57 1.83 17.58
N GLU A 132 -6.78 1.74 18.15
CA GLU A 132 -7.10 0.82 19.26
C GLU A 132 -7.43 -0.63 18.82
N GLY A 133 -7.38 -0.96 17.53
CA GLY A 133 -7.83 -2.25 16.97
C GLY A 133 -6.73 -3.17 16.43
N GLN A 134 -5.46 -2.91 16.74
CA GLN A 134 -4.33 -3.67 16.21
C GLN A 134 -4.48 -5.17 16.53
N VAL A 135 -4.49 -6.00 15.47
CA VAL A 135 -4.54 -7.45 15.63
C VAL A 135 -3.13 -7.94 15.95
N SER A 136 -2.96 -8.52 17.14
CA SER A 136 -1.67 -9.06 17.58
C SER A 136 -1.12 -10.11 16.61
N GLY A 137 0.20 -10.11 16.43
CA GLY A 137 0.92 -11.01 15.54
C GLY A 137 0.71 -10.75 14.05
N LYS A 138 0.14 -9.60 13.66
CA LYS A 138 -0.12 -9.24 12.26
C LYS A 138 0.35 -7.84 11.93
N VAL A 139 0.65 -7.63 10.64
CA VAL A 139 0.86 -6.30 10.06
C VAL A 139 -0.50 -5.68 9.77
N ASN A 140 -0.84 -4.62 10.50
CA ASN A 140 -2.11 -3.91 10.36
C ASN A 140 -1.98 -2.87 9.25
N ILE A 141 -2.61 -3.14 8.10
CA ILE A 141 -2.57 -2.26 6.93
C ILE A 141 -3.90 -1.53 6.83
N ASN A 142 -3.82 -0.23 6.58
CA ASN A 142 -5.00 0.61 6.44
C ASN A 142 -5.80 0.25 5.17
N VAL A 143 -7.12 0.21 5.31
CA VAL A 143 -8.03 0.24 4.16
C VAL A 143 -8.90 1.48 4.20
N LEU A 144 -9.29 1.91 3.01
CA LEU A 144 -10.32 2.95 2.84
C LEU A 144 -11.72 2.40 3.15
#